data_AF-A0A2T2VI71-F1
#
_entry.id   AF-A0A2T2VI71-F1
#
_cell.length_a   1.000
_cell.length_b   1.000
_cell.length_c   1.000
_cell.angle_alpha   90.00
_cell.angle_beta   90.00
_cell.angle_gamma   90.00
#
_symmetry.space_group_name_H-M   'P 1'
#
loop_
_entity.id
_entity.type
_entity.pdbx_description
1 polymer ?
#
loop_
_entity_poly.entity_id
_entity_poly.type
_entity_poly.pdbx_seq_one_letter_code
_entity_poly.pdbx_strand_id
1 'polypeptide(L)'
;VEYFGRQLDGFLFTENGWVQSYGSRCVRPPIIAGDVSRPESMTTRWLSYANDQTDQPVKGMLTGPVTMLQWSFVRDDQPRAETCRQIALAIRDEVVDLEEVGIQAIQIDEPAFREGLPLRESQWDDYLDWAVECFRLASSGVRDETQIHTHMCYSEFNDIIEAIADMDADVISVEASRSKMELLDSFDEFDYPNEIGPGVYDIHSPRVPSVEEMEALIRKALEVLDPDQMWVNPDCGLKTRRWVEVRPSLENMVQAAENVREPAVA
;
A
#
# COMPACT_ATOMS: atom_id res chain seq x y z
N VAL A 1 -11.32 1.32 -2.04
CA VAL A 1 -12.20 2.46 -2.41
C VAL A 1 -13.69 2.23 -2.11
N GLU A 2 -14.48 1.48 -2.90
CA GLU A 2 -15.95 1.39 -2.67
C GLU A 2 -16.33 0.84 -1.27
N TYR A 3 -15.55 -0.09 -0.70
CA TYR A 3 -15.75 -0.58 0.67
C TYR A 3 -15.78 0.57 1.70
N PHE A 4 -14.77 1.45 1.67
CA PHE A 4 -14.63 2.58 2.59
C PHE A 4 -15.65 3.66 2.27
N GLY A 5 -15.79 4.05 1.00
CA GLY A 5 -16.74 5.10 0.60
C GLY A 5 -18.19 4.81 1.01
N ARG A 6 -18.59 3.53 1.11
CA ARG A 6 -19.95 3.16 1.58
C ARG A 6 -20.20 3.43 3.06
N GLN A 7 -19.15 3.70 3.81
CA GLN A 7 -19.15 3.92 5.25
C GLN A 7 -18.72 5.35 5.61
N LEU A 8 -18.55 6.21 4.61
CA LEU A 8 -18.20 7.62 4.77
C LEU A 8 -19.34 8.50 4.30
N ASP A 9 -19.57 9.60 5.01
CA ASP A 9 -20.43 10.68 4.52
C ASP A 9 -19.77 11.36 3.31
N GLY A 10 -20.57 12.06 2.50
CA GLY A 10 -20.10 12.75 1.30
C GLY A 10 -19.93 11.86 0.05
N PHE A 11 -19.97 10.53 0.20
CA PHE A 11 -19.92 9.58 -0.91
C PHE A 11 -21.32 9.17 -1.42
N LEU A 12 -21.44 9.10 -2.75
CA LEU A 12 -22.60 8.58 -3.48
C LEU A 12 -22.17 7.47 -4.43
N PHE A 13 -23.11 6.58 -4.76
CA PHE A 13 -22.85 5.42 -5.63
C PHE A 13 -23.88 5.35 -6.74
N THR A 14 -23.39 5.14 -7.97
CA THR A 14 -24.26 4.93 -9.13
C THR A 14 -24.59 3.46 -9.30
N GLU A 15 -25.74 3.15 -9.91
CA GLU A 15 -26.03 1.78 -10.36
C GLU A 15 -25.31 1.47 -11.66
N ASN A 16 -25.35 2.40 -12.63
CA ASN A 16 -24.93 2.21 -14.03
C ASN A 16 -23.88 3.21 -14.54
N GLY A 17 -23.19 3.96 -13.66
CA GLY A 17 -22.17 4.93 -14.04
C GLY A 17 -20.83 4.30 -14.41
N TRP A 18 -20.83 3.44 -15.44
CA TRP A 18 -19.66 2.71 -15.89
C TRP A 18 -18.75 3.57 -16.77
N VAL A 19 -17.44 3.43 -16.56
CA VAL A 19 -16.38 4.06 -17.37
C VAL A 19 -15.48 2.96 -17.90
N GLN A 20 -15.18 2.97 -19.19
CA GLN A 20 -14.22 2.04 -19.77
C GLN A 20 -12.82 2.32 -19.19
N SER A 21 -12.17 1.29 -18.66
CA SER A 21 -10.80 1.38 -18.15
C SER A 21 -9.81 0.87 -19.20
N TYR A 22 -9.93 -0.39 -19.61
CA TYR A 22 -9.13 -0.93 -20.72
C TYR A 22 -9.79 -2.14 -21.35
N GLY A 23 -9.65 -2.30 -22.67
CA GLY A 23 -10.28 -3.38 -23.42
C GLY A 23 -11.79 -3.42 -23.18
N SER A 24 -12.30 -4.55 -22.65
CA SER A 24 -13.70 -4.71 -22.25
C SER A 24 -13.97 -4.52 -20.75
N ARG A 25 -12.95 -4.17 -19.96
CA ARG A 25 -13.09 -3.95 -18.51
C ARG A 25 -13.55 -2.51 -18.24
N CYS A 26 -14.61 -2.39 -17.46
CA CYS A 26 -15.10 -1.12 -16.97
C CYS A 26 -14.92 -1.02 -15.45
N VAL A 27 -14.85 0.21 -14.96
CA VAL A 27 -14.93 0.56 -13.54
C VAL A 27 -16.20 1.36 -13.29
N ARG A 28 -16.66 1.38 -12.04
CA ARG A 28 -17.80 2.19 -11.61
C ARG A 28 -17.37 3.05 -10.41
N PRO A 29 -16.70 4.20 -10.67
CA PRO A 29 -16.16 5.03 -9.60
C PRO A 29 -17.27 5.53 -8.66
N PRO A 30 -17.03 5.60 -7.34
CA PRO A 30 -17.87 6.36 -6.43
C PRO A 30 -17.86 7.85 -6.80
N ILE A 31 -18.81 8.61 -6.27
CA ILE A 31 -18.88 10.07 -6.44
C ILE A 31 -18.71 10.72 -5.08
N ILE A 32 -17.75 11.63 -4.92
CA ILE A 32 -17.63 12.48 -3.73
C ILE A 32 -18.42 13.75 -4.01
N ALA A 33 -19.60 13.87 -3.42
CA ALA A 33 -20.57 14.94 -3.69
C ALA A 33 -20.69 15.97 -2.55
N GLY A 34 -20.07 15.73 -1.40
CA GLY A 34 -20.11 16.61 -0.24
C GLY A 34 -18.89 16.43 0.65
N ASP A 35 -18.93 17.04 1.83
CA ASP A 35 -17.84 16.93 2.80
C ASP A 35 -17.74 15.49 3.33
N VAL A 36 -16.50 15.00 3.46
CA VAL A 36 -16.23 13.63 3.89
C VAL A 36 -16.00 13.57 5.39
N SER A 37 -16.73 12.69 6.07
CA SER A 37 -16.53 12.36 7.48
C SER A 37 -16.79 10.87 7.74
N ARG A 38 -16.17 10.34 8.79
CA ARG A 38 -16.38 8.97 9.26
C ARG A 38 -17.42 8.96 10.39
N PRO A 39 -18.67 8.49 10.16
CA PRO A 39 -19.69 8.43 11.21
C PRO A 39 -19.45 7.29 12.22
N GLU A 40 -18.90 6.16 11.77
CA GLU A 40 -18.68 4.95 12.56
C GLU A 40 -17.39 4.24 12.12
N SER A 41 -16.85 3.37 12.98
CA SER A 41 -15.70 2.54 12.65
C SER A 41 -15.97 1.58 11.50
N MET A 42 -15.03 1.46 10.57
CA MET A 42 -15.22 0.77 9.28
C MET A 42 -14.66 -0.66 9.24
N THR A 43 -13.57 -0.93 9.96
CA THR A 43 -12.76 -2.16 9.85
C THR A 43 -12.43 -2.79 11.20
N THR A 44 -12.50 -2.03 12.29
CA THR A 44 -12.21 -2.46 13.68
C THR A 44 -12.84 -3.81 14.02
N ARG A 45 -14.13 -4.01 13.72
CA ARG A 45 -14.85 -5.27 14.00
C ARG A 45 -14.15 -6.49 13.41
N TRP A 46 -13.69 -6.40 12.15
CA TRP A 46 -13.09 -7.54 11.46
C TRP A 46 -11.66 -7.78 11.93
N LEU A 47 -10.92 -6.69 12.12
CA LEU A 47 -9.51 -6.75 12.49
C LEU A 47 -9.32 -7.14 13.95
N SER A 48 -10.16 -6.65 14.86
CA SER A 48 -10.19 -7.13 16.25
C SER A 48 -10.48 -8.63 16.31
N TYR A 49 -11.51 -9.11 15.58
CA TYR A 49 -11.79 -10.54 15.54
C TYR A 49 -10.60 -11.35 15.01
N ALA A 50 -9.96 -10.90 13.93
CA ALA A 50 -8.81 -11.59 13.35
C ALA A 50 -7.61 -11.62 14.30
N ASN A 51 -7.35 -10.50 14.99
CA ASN A 51 -6.30 -10.37 15.99
C ASN A 51 -6.51 -11.36 17.16
N ASP A 52 -7.77 -11.54 17.59
CA ASP A 52 -8.11 -12.50 18.66
C ASP A 52 -7.90 -13.97 18.28
N GLN A 53 -7.68 -14.30 17.00
CA GLN A 53 -7.50 -15.69 16.54
C GLN A 53 -6.03 -16.16 16.52
N THR A 54 -5.07 -15.31 16.87
CA THR A 54 -3.64 -15.61 16.71
C THR A 54 -2.77 -14.82 17.67
N ASP A 55 -1.62 -15.37 18.05
CA ASP A 55 -0.58 -14.66 18.81
C ASP A 55 0.39 -13.88 17.89
N GLN A 56 0.27 -14.06 16.57
CA GLN A 56 1.07 -13.34 15.58
C GLN A 56 0.47 -11.96 15.29
N PRO A 57 1.28 -10.91 15.04
CA PRO A 57 0.77 -9.59 14.67
C PRO A 57 -0.15 -9.66 13.44
N VAL A 58 -1.37 -9.16 13.59
CA VAL A 58 -2.31 -8.98 12.47
C VAL A 58 -2.21 -7.55 11.97
N LYS A 59 -2.05 -7.42 10.65
CA LYS A 59 -1.93 -6.12 9.98
C LYS A 59 -3.31 -5.52 9.68
N GLY A 60 -3.53 -4.28 10.10
CA GLY A 60 -4.69 -3.48 9.70
C GLY A 60 -4.60 -3.07 8.23
N MET A 61 -5.73 -3.00 7.53
CA MET A 61 -5.74 -2.74 6.08
C MET A 61 -6.69 -1.59 5.74
N LEU A 62 -6.14 -0.50 5.25
CA LEU A 62 -6.86 0.71 4.83
C LEU A 62 -6.46 1.10 3.40
N THR A 63 -7.38 1.77 2.69
CA THR A 63 -7.02 2.49 1.45
C THR A 63 -6.70 3.92 1.80
N GLY A 64 -5.56 4.43 1.33
CA GLY A 64 -5.12 5.78 1.61
C GLY A 64 -5.98 6.87 0.96
N PRO A 65 -5.90 8.11 1.49
CA PRO A 65 -6.75 9.22 1.07
C PRO A 65 -6.54 9.65 -0.38
N VAL A 66 -5.33 9.52 -0.94
CA VAL A 66 -5.05 9.89 -2.34
C VAL A 66 -5.76 8.91 -3.27
N THR A 67 -5.66 7.61 -3.01
CA THR A 67 -6.34 6.57 -3.82
C THR A 67 -7.85 6.66 -3.72
N MET A 68 -8.38 6.92 -2.51
CA MET A 68 -9.81 7.19 -2.32
C MET A 68 -10.29 8.37 -3.17
N LEU A 69 -9.48 9.42 -3.31
CA LEU A 69 -9.75 10.60 -4.13
C LEU A 69 -9.61 10.29 -5.65
N GLN A 70 -8.50 9.70 -6.08
CA GLN A 70 -8.18 9.52 -7.51
C GLN A 70 -9.13 8.52 -8.20
N TRP A 71 -9.55 7.46 -7.50
CA TRP A 71 -10.46 6.45 -8.05
C TRP A 71 -11.94 6.76 -7.82
N SER A 72 -12.26 8.02 -7.50
CA SER A 72 -13.63 8.54 -7.37
C SER A 72 -13.84 9.73 -8.31
N PHE A 73 -15.09 9.97 -8.70
CA PHE A 73 -15.48 11.24 -9.30
C PHE A 73 -15.61 12.30 -8.19
N VAL A 74 -14.68 13.25 -8.18
CA VAL A 74 -14.58 14.27 -7.13
C VAL A 74 -15.40 15.50 -7.50
N ARG A 75 -16.10 16.08 -6.52
CA ARG A 75 -16.72 17.42 -6.61
C ARG A 75 -15.77 18.48 -7.18
N ASP A 76 -16.31 19.45 -7.91
CA ASP A 76 -15.57 20.48 -8.66
C ASP A 76 -15.74 21.90 -8.10
N ASP A 77 -16.34 22.02 -6.92
CA ASP A 77 -16.62 23.28 -6.22
C ASP A 77 -15.55 23.67 -5.18
N GLN A 78 -14.55 22.83 -4.94
CA GLN A 78 -13.39 23.10 -4.07
C GLN A 78 -12.10 22.44 -4.59
N PRO A 79 -10.92 22.87 -4.12
CA PRO A 79 -9.65 22.22 -4.48
C PRO A 79 -9.63 20.74 -4.11
N ARG A 80 -9.05 19.90 -4.98
CA ARG A 80 -8.88 18.45 -4.73
C ARG A 80 -8.14 18.15 -3.41
N ALA A 81 -7.12 18.96 -3.09
CA ALA A 81 -6.36 18.85 -1.85
C ALA A 81 -7.24 19.02 -0.60
N GLU A 82 -8.24 19.92 -0.64
CA GLU A 82 -9.17 20.12 0.48
C GLU A 82 -10.05 18.90 0.69
N THR A 83 -10.57 18.30 -0.39
CA THR A 83 -11.30 17.03 -0.32
C THR A 83 -10.41 15.89 0.17
N CYS A 84 -9.14 15.84 -0.26
CA CYS A 84 -8.21 14.79 0.18
C CYS A 84 -7.91 14.88 1.68
N ARG A 85 -7.75 16.09 2.24
CA ARG A 85 -7.58 16.30 3.68
C ARG A 85 -8.80 15.81 4.49
N GLN A 86 -10.02 16.02 3.99
CA GLN A 86 -11.22 15.49 4.64
C GLN A 86 -11.20 13.95 4.69
N ILE A 87 -10.82 13.31 3.58
CA ILE A 87 -10.65 11.84 3.55
C ILE A 87 -9.53 11.41 4.51
N ALA A 88 -8.40 12.12 4.53
CA ALA A 88 -7.27 11.80 5.40
C ALA A 88 -7.66 11.86 6.88
N LEU A 89 -8.45 12.85 7.31
CA LEU A 89 -8.99 12.92 8.67
C LEU A 89 -9.90 11.73 8.99
N ALA A 90 -10.78 11.35 8.06
CA ALA A 90 -11.63 10.17 8.23
C ALA A 90 -10.83 8.86 8.33
N ILE A 91 -9.74 8.73 7.56
CA ILE A 91 -8.82 7.58 7.66
C ILE A 91 -8.02 7.63 8.97
N ARG A 92 -7.59 8.82 9.42
CA ARG A 92 -6.89 9.01 10.69
C ARG A 92 -7.69 8.47 11.87
N ASP A 93 -8.98 8.78 11.92
CA ASP A 93 -9.85 8.27 12.98
C ASP A 93 -9.93 6.73 12.97
N GLU A 94 -9.94 6.11 11.79
CA GLU A 94 -9.90 4.65 11.67
C GLU A 94 -8.54 4.05 12.08
N VAL A 95 -7.44 4.71 11.73
CA VAL A 95 -6.08 4.31 12.14
C VAL A 95 -5.96 4.30 13.66
N VAL A 96 -6.43 5.36 14.33
CA VAL A 96 -6.42 5.46 15.79
C VAL A 96 -7.31 4.37 16.42
N ASP A 97 -8.53 4.17 15.91
CA ASP A 97 -9.40 3.10 16.42
C ASP A 97 -8.78 1.69 16.26
N LEU A 98 -8.03 1.45 15.17
CA LEU A 98 -7.33 0.17 14.97
C LEU A 98 -6.22 -0.04 16.00
N GLU A 99 -5.44 1.00 16.30
CA GLU A 99 -4.43 0.96 17.36
C GLU A 99 -5.10 0.68 18.74
N GLU A 100 -6.24 1.33 19.03
CA GLU A 100 -6.96 1.15 20.30
C GLU A 100 -7.47 -0.29 20.51
N VAL A 101 -7.83 -1.00 19.44
CA VAL A 101 -8.23 -2.42 19.51
C VAL A 101 -7.05 -3.39 19.41
N GLY A 102 -5.81 -2.89 19.51
CA GLY A 102 -4.59 -3.69 19.66
C GLY A 102 -3.93 -4.12 18.36
N ILE A 103 -4.26 -3.49 17.23
CA ILE A 103 -3.53 -3.69 15.96
C ILE A 103 -2.19 -2.97 16.03
N GLN A 104 -1.10 -3.74 15.92
CA GLN A 104 0.27 -3.23 16.10
C GLN A 104 0.92 -2.75 14.79
N ALA A 105 0.39 -3.18 13.64
CA ALA A 105 0.85 -2.75 12.33
C ALA A 105 -0.35 -2.37 11.46
N ILE A 106 -0.35 -1.17 10.88
CA ILE A 106 -1.46 -0.65 10.07
C ILE A 106 -0.93 -0.29 8.70
N GLN A 107 -1.51 -0.90 7.67
CA GLN A 107 -1.14 -0.66 6.28
C GLN A 107 -2.15 0.25 5.59
N ILE A 108 -1.65 1.33 4.99
CA ILE A 108 -2.41 2.32 4.23
C ILE A 108 -1.94 2.26 2.77
N ASP A 109 -2.73 1.60 1.91
CA ASP A 109 -2.34 1.36 0.52
C ASP A 109 -2.61 2.60 -0.36
N GLU A 110 -1.60 3.02 -1.14
CA GLU A 110 -1.70 4.15 -2.07
C GLU A 110 -1.36 3.78 -3.53
N PRO A 111 -2.09 2.81 -4.15
CA PRO A 111 -1.81 2.35 -5.50
C PRO A 111 -2.11 3.39 -6.59
N ALA A 112 -2.81 4.48 -6.29
CA ALA A 112 -3.09 5.57 -7.24
C ALA A 112 -2.27 6.84 -6.97
N PHE A 113 -1.27 6.76 -6.09
CA PHE A 113 -0.44 7.92 -5.72
C PHE A 113 0.19 8.58 -6.96
N ARG A 114 0.79 7.78 -7.84
CA ARG A 114 1.41 8.27 -9.09
C ARG A 114 0.38 8.61 -10.17
N GLU A 115 -0.75 7.90 -10.23
CA GLU A 115 -1.83 8.17 -11.20
C GLU A 115 -2.38 9.60 -11.10
N GLY A 116 -2.28 10.23 -9.94
CA GLY A 116 -2.70 11.61 -9.73
C GLY A 116 -1.72 12.68 -10.20
N LEU A 117 -0.50 12.32 -10.61
CA LEU A 117 0.50 13.28 -11.07
C LEU A 117 -0.05 14.11 -12.25
N PRO A 118 0.05 15.45 -12.20
CA PRO A 118 -0.29 16.29 -13.34
C PRO A 118 0.55 15.94 -14.57
N LEU A 119 0.00 16.12 -15.77
CA LEU A 119 0.74 15.88 -17.02
C LEU A 119 1.95 16.81 -17.21
N ARG A 120 1.99 17.94 -16.48
CA ARG A 120 3.10 18.90 -16.52
C ARG A 120 3.96 18.70 -15.28
N GLU A 121 5.22 18.35 -15.50
CA GLU A 121 6.24 18.20 -14.44
C GLU A 121 6.33 19.45 -13.55
N SER A 122 6.18 20.65 -14.11
CA SER A 122 6.19 21.91 -13.36
C SER A 122 5.04 22.08 -12.37
N GLN A 123 4.13 21.10 -12.26
CA GLN A 123 3.00 21.07 -11.33
C GLN A 123 3.09 19.86 -10.38
N TRP A 124 4.17 19.08 -10.44
CA TRP A 124 4.32 17.88 -9.63
C TRP A 124 4.54 18.22 -8.17
N ASP A 125 5.41 19.18 -7.86
CA ASP A 125 5.70 19.59 -6.48
C ASP A 125 4.41 19.96 -5.74
N ASP A 126 3.59 20.84 -6.33
CA ASP A 126 2.29 21.23 -5.77
C ASP A 126 1.39 20.02 -5.49
N TYR A 127 1.41 18.98 -6.34
CA TYR A 127 0.62 17.76 -6.16
C TYR A 127 1.19 16.87 -5.04
N LEU A 128 2.49 16.59 -5.12
CA LEU A 128 3.20 15.70 -4.22
C LEU A 128 3.15 16.26 -2.79
N ASP A 129 3.30 17.57 -2.62
CA ASP A 129 3.22 18.25 -1.31
C ASP A 129 1.93 17.89 -0.57
N TRP A 130 0.76 18.13 -1.16
CA TRP A 130 -0.50 17.84 -0.47
C TRP A 130 -0.82 16.34 -0.43
N ALA A 131 -0.35 15.55 -1.40
CA ALA A 131 -0.59 14.10 -1.41
C ALA A 131 0.17 13.43 -0.25
N VAL A 132 1.44 13.79 -0.05
CA VAL A 132 2.26 13.38 1.10
C VAL A 132 1.66 13.90 2.40
N GLU A 133 1.29 15.18 2.47
CA GLU A 133 0.63 15.76 3.65
C GLU A 133 -0.61 14.96 4.04
N CYS A 134 -1.46 14.60 3.08
CA CYS A 134 -2.68 13.83 3.34
C CYS A 134 -2.38 12.41 3.83
N PHE A 135 -1.36 11.75 3.29
CA PHE A 135 -0.93 10.45 3.81
C PHE A 135 -0.46 10.57 5.26
N ARG A 136 0.43 11.53 5.56
CA ARG A 136 0.92 11.77 6.92
C ARG A 136 -0.20 12.17 7.88
N LEU A 137 -1.17 12.96 7.43
CA LEU A 137 -2.33 13.33 8.22
C LEU A 137 -3.14 12.09 8.63
N ALA A 138 -3.27 11.12 7.72
CA ALA A 138 -3.94 9.85 7.97
C ALA A 138 -3.15 8.93 8.92
N SER A 139 -1.81 8.90 8.84
CA SER A 139 -0.98 7.96 9.60
C SER A 139 -0.47 8.48 10.96
N SER A 140 -0.27 9.79 11.13
CA SER A 140 0.38 10.40 12.31
C SER A 140 -0.48 10.45 13.60
N GLY A 141 -1.51 9.62 13.70
CA GLY A 141 -2.36 9.49 14.89
C GLY A 141 -1.86 8.45 15.90
N VAL A 142 -0.87 7.65 15.52
CA VAL A 142 -0.43 6.47 16.27
C VAL A 142 0.73 6.78 17.21
N ARG A 143 1.01 5.85 18.13
CA ARG A 143 2.21 5.86 18.97
C ARG A 143 3.43 5.35 18.20
N ASP A 144 4.61 5.70 18.69
CA ASP A 144 5.91 5.31 18.12
C ASP A 144 6.08 3.78 18.00
N GLU A 145 5.39 2.98 18.84
CA GLU A 145 5.46 1.51 18.76
C GLU A 145 4.56 0.89 17.68
N THR A 146 3.62 1.64 17.10
CA THR A 146 2.70 1.15 16.08
C THR A 146 3.28 1.37 14.70
N GLN A 147 3.51 0.28 13.96
CA GLN A 147 4.18 0.34 12.67
C GLN A 147 3.21 0.71 11.53
N ILE A 148 3.50 1.76 10.79
CA ILE A 148 2.78 2.18 9.59
C ILE A 148 3.45 1.56 8.37
N HIS A 149 2.65 0.78 7.63
CA HIS A 149 3.04 0.22 6.35
C HIS A 149 2.36 0.97 5.22
N THR A 150 3.01 1.05 4.07
CA THR A 150 2.37 1.48 2.82
C THR A 150 2.67 0.50 1.70
N HIS A 151 1.73 0.36 0.77
CA HIS A 151 1.92 -0.42 -0.45
C HIS A 151 1.67 0.45 -1.67
N MET A 152 2.59 0.37 -2.63
CA MET A 152 2.51 1.05 -3.91
C MET A 152 2.70 0.06 -5.06
N CYS A 153 1.70 -0.01 -5.96
CA CYS A 153 1.69 -0.92 -7.11
C CYS A 153 2.50 -0.37 -8.30
N TYR A 154 3.74 0.06 -8.08
CA TYR A 154 4.61 0.56 -9.14
C TYR A 154 5.99 -0.08 -9.03
N SER A 155 6.65 -0.19 -10.19
CA SER A 155 8.01 -0.73 -10.33
C SER A 155 9.05 0.34 -10.69
N GLU A 156 8.66 1.62 -10.73
CA GLU A 156 9.49 2.75 -11.16
C GLU A 156 9.21 3.96 -10.25
N PHE A 157 10.15 4.26 -9.35
CA PHE A 157 10.03 5.33 -8.34
C PHE A 157 11.03 6.47 -8.51
N ASN A 158 11.94 6.38 -9.49
CA ASN A 158 12.99 7.38 -9.72
C ASN A 158 12.50 8.83 -9.64
N ASP A 159 11.35 9.12 -10.24
CA ASP A 159 10.85 10.49 -10.32
C ASP A 159 10.05 10.97 -9.10
N ILE A 160 9.80 10.10 -8.10
CA ILE A 160 8.99 10.40 -6.91
C ILE A 160 9.56 9.84 -5.60
N ILE A 161 10.81 9.39 -5.58
CA ILE A 161 11.42 8.74 -4.41
C ILE A 161 11.49 9.68 -3.19
N GLU A 162 11.77 10.96 -3.41
CA GLU A 162 11.74 12.00 -2.37
C GLU A 162 10.36 12.08 -1.69
N ALA A 163 9.29 12.13 -2.49
CA ALA A 163 7.93 12.18 -1.96
C ALA A 163 7.58 10.89 -1.20
N ILE A 164 8.08 9.74 -1.62
CA ILE A 164 7.88 8.46 -0.91
C ILE A 164 8.61 8.45 0.43
N ALA A 165 9.82 9.01 0.49
CA ALA A 165 10.53 9.18 1.76
C ALA A 165 9.79 10.16 2.67
N ASP A 166 9.28 11.27 2.13
CA ASP A 166 8.53 12.26 2.89
C ASP A 166 7.18 11.75 3.41
N MET A 167 6.63 10.65 2.86
CA MET A 167 5.47 9.95 3.43
C MET A 167 5.74 9.39 4.82
N ASP A 168 7.02 9.14 5.15
CA ASP A 168 7.45 8.78 6.51
C ASP A 168 6.76 7.50 7.02
N ALA A 169 6.62 6.51 6.14
CA ALA A 169 6.13 5.18 6.50
C ALA A 169 7.30 4.33 7.03
N ASP A 170 7.05 3.56 8.09
CA ASP A 170 8.08 2.68 8.67
C ASP A 170 8.50 1.56 7.70
N VAL A 171 7.52 1.04 6.95
CA VAL A 171 7.74 -0.01 5.94
C VAL A 171 7.01 0.31 4.65
N ILE A 172 7.72 0.27 3.53
CA ILE A 172 7.12 0.32 2.19
C ILE A 172 7.24 -1.02 1.47
N SER A 173 6.13 -1.51 0.92
CA SER A 173 6.12 -2.70 0.06
C SER A 173 5.90 -2.31 -1.41
N VAL A 174 6.78 -2.81 -2.28
CA VAL A 174 6.82 -2.42 -3.70
C VAL A 174 6.84 -3.63 -4.64
N GLU A 175 6.37 -3.44 -5.87
CA GLU A 175 6.43 -4.47 -6.91
C GLU A 175 7.85 -4.55 -7.50
N ALA A 176 8.50 -5.71 -7.40
CA ALA A 176 9.91 -5.85 -7.82
C ALA A 176 10.24 -7.17 -8.52
N SER A 177 9.37 -8.20 -8.43
CA SER A 177 9.72 -9.53 -8.93
C SER A 177 9.93 -9.56 -10.46
N ARG A 178 9.22 -8.69 -11.19
CA ARG A 178 9.29 -8.59 -12.66
C ARG A 178 10.45 -7.76 -13.18
N SER A 179 10.81 -6.70 -12.47
CA SER A 179 11.97 -5.85 -12.78
C SER A 179 13.28 -6.47 -12.29
N LYS A 180 13.25 -7.69 -11.72
CA LYS A 180 14.41 -8.38 -11.14
C LYS A 180 15.17 -7.48 -10.16
N MET A 181 14.47 -6.72 -9.32
CA MET A 181 15.08 -5.80 -8.34
C MET A 181 15.84 -4.60 -8.92
N GLU A 182 15.73 -4.29 -10.23
CA GLU A 182 16.37 -3.07 -10.80
C GLU A 182 15.85 -1.76 -10.15
N LEU A 183 14.65 -1.81 -9.58
CA LEU A 183 14.07 -0.70 -8.82
C LEU A 183 14.88 -0.32 -7.56
N LEU A 184 15.63 -1.27 -6.98
CA LEU A 184 16.34 -1.03 -5.72
C LEU A 184 17.51 -0.07 -5.87
N ASP A 185 18.05 0.09 -7.08
CA ASP A 185 19.13 1.05 -7.37
C ASP A 185 18.70 2.48 -6.96
N SER A 186 17.42 2.85 -7.17
CA SER A 186 16.87 4.14 -6.75
C SER A 186 16.87 4.35 -5.24
N PHE A 187 16.65 3.28 -4.47
CA PHE A 187 16.60 3.33 -3.01
C PHE A 187 17.99 3.42 -2.39
N ASP A 188 18.99 2.77 -3.01
CA ASP A 188 20.40 2.88 -2.63
C ASP A 188 20.98 4.25 -2.97
N GLU A 189 20.76 4.74 -4.19
CA GLU A 189 21.21 6.08 -4.60
C GLU A 189 20.62 7.19 -3.72
N PHE A 190 19.38 7.00 -3.25
CA PHE A 190 18.69 7.93 -2.36
C PHE A 190 19.06 7.76 -0.88
N ASP A 191 19.72 6.66 -0.49
CA ASP A 191 19.97 6.29 0.92
C ASP A 191 18.66 6.24 1.73
N TYR A 192 17.69 5.46 1.26
CA TYR A 192 16.36 5.38 1.86
C TYR A 192 16.44 4.88 3.32
N PRO A 193 15.92 5.64 4.30
CA PRO A 193 16.21 5.38 5.71
C PRO A 193 15.39 4.25 6.33
N ASN A 194 14.21 3.96 5.76
CA ASN A 194 13.20 3.09 6.38
C ASN A 194 13.20 1.67 5.78
N GLU A 195 12.38 0.79 6.34
CA GLU A 195 12.31 -0.61 5.92
C GLU A 195 11.58 -0.75 4.57
N ILE A 196 11.96 -1.75 3.78
CA ILE A 196 11.41 -2.00 2.44
C ILE A 196 11.15 -3.49 2.20
N GLY A 197 10.02 -3.77 1.56
CA GLY A 197 9.59 -5.09 1.13
C GLY A 197 9.47 -5.21 -0.38
N PRO A 198 10.57 -5.47 -1.10
CA PRO A 198 10.51 -5.70 -2.54
C PRO A 198 9.89 -7.07 -2.83
N GLY A 199 8.84 -7.09 -3.64
CA GLY A 199 8.11 -8.32 -3.94
C GLY A 199 8.97 -9.41 -4.59
N VAL A 200 8.92 -10.63 -4.05
CA VAL A 200 9.67 -11.80 -4.56
C VAL A 200 8.79 -12.82 -5.30
N TYR A 201 7.49 -12.53 -5.41
CA TYR A 201 6.49 -13.41 -6.04
C TYR A 201 5.54 -12.60 -6.95
N ASP A 202 5.64 -12.86 -8.27
CA ASP A 202 4.71 -12.33 -9.29
C ASP A 202 3.30 -12.89 -9.14
N ILE A 203 2.45 -12.13 -8.44
CA ILE A 203 1.05 -12.46 -8.19
C ILE A 203 0.16 -12.31 -9.42
N HIS A 204 0.68 -11.86 -10.57
CA HIS A 204 -0.03 -11.78 -11.85
C HIS A 204 0.26 -12.99 -12.77
N SER A 205 1.14 -13.89 -12.34
CA SER A 205 1.32 -15.23 -12.92
C SER A 205 0.58 -16.30 -12.12
N PRO A 206 0.02 -17.36 -12.75
CA PRO A 206 -0.48 -18.53 -12.05
C PRO A 206 0.63 -19.55 -11.71
N ARG A 207 1.87 -19.29 -12.14
CA ARG A 207 3.03 -20.15 -11.86
C ARG A 207 3.38 -20.10 -10.37
N VAL A 208 3.68 -21.26 -9.80
CA VAL A 208 4.30 -21.37 -8.47
C VAL A 208 5.82 -21.18 -8.63
N PRO A 209 6.43 -20.12 -8.09
CA PRO A 209 7.88 -19.93 -8.15
C PRO A 209 8.59 -20.95 -7.25
N SER A 210 9.80 -21.36 -7.62
CA SER A 210 10.60 -22.26 -6.78
C SER A 210 11.26 -21.49 -5.62
N VAL A 211 11.72 -22.23 -4.60
CA VAL A 211 12.46 -21.67 -3.47
C VAL A 211 13.73 -20.96 -3.97
N GLU A 212 14.46 -21.59 -4.88
CA GLU A 212 15.73 -21.08 -5.42
C GLU A 212 15.53 -19.78 -6.22
N GLU A 213 14.42 -19.66 -6.96
CA GLU A 213 14.08 -18.43 -7.67
C GLU A 213 13.86 -17.27 -6.68
N MET A 214 13.16 -17.53 -5.56
CA MET A 214 12.91 -16.51 -4.54
C MET A 214 14.16 -16.19 -3.73
N GLU A 215 15.00 -17.17 -3.39
CA GLU A 215 16.28 -16.93 -2.71
C GLU A 215 17.20 -16.04 -3.56
N ALA A 216 17.27 -16.27 -4.87
CA ALA A 216 18.08 -15.45 -5.76
C ALA A 216 17.61 -13.98 -5.76
N LEU A 217 16.29 -13.75 -5.73
CA LEU A 217 15.72 -12.41 -5.62
C LEU A 217 16.01 -11.77 -4.26
N ILE A 218 15.89 -12.53 -3.17
CA ILE A 218 16.19 -12.03 -1.80
C ILE A 218 17.67 -11.65 -1.71
N ARG A 219 18.59 -12.52 -2.15
CA ARG A 219 20.03 -12.24 -2.11
C ARG A 219 20.40 -11.04 -2.97
N LYS A 220 19.77 -10.88 -4.14
CA LYS A 220 19.98 -9.69 -4.97
C LYS A 220 19.52 -8.41 -4.26
N ALA A 221 18.39 -8.44 -3.56
CA ALA A 221 17.95 -7.29 -2.78
C ALA A 221 18.92 -6.95 -1.64
N LEU A 222 19.50 -7.95 -0.98
CA LEU A 222 20.53 -7.78 0.05
C LEU A 222 21.91 -7.35 -0.46
N GLU A 223 22.13 -7.27 -1.78
CA GLU A 223 23.33 -6.63 -2.34
C GLU A 223 23.25 -5.10 -2.23
N VAL A 224 22.04 -4.57 -2.03
CA VAL A 224 21.69 -3.16 -2.13
C VAL A 224 21.09 -2.63 -0.81
N LEU A 225 20.33 -3.47 -0.10
CA LEU A 225 19.65 -3.12 1.14
C LEU A 225 20.34 -3.74 2.36
N ASP A 226 20.34 -3.02 3.49
CA ASP A 226 20.76 -3.62 4.75
C ASP A 226 19.79 -4.75 5.16
N PRO A 227 20.29 -5.88 5.70
CA PRO A 227 19.44 -6.98 6.12
C PRO A 227 18.34 -6.60 7.12
N ASP A 228 18.62 -5.63 7.99
CA ASP A 228 17.68 -5.15 9.00
C ASP A 228 16.58 -4.25 8.40
N GLN A 229 16.77 -3.74 7.17
CA GLN A 229 15.76 -2.96 6.44
C GLN A 229 14.81 -3.84 5.61
N MET A 230 15.13 -5.12 5.39
CA MET A 230 14.46 -5.91 4.35
C MET A 230 13.28 -6.76 4.87
N TRP A 231 12.13 -6.64 4.20
CA TRP A 231 10.99 -7.54 4.31
C TRP A 231 10.88 -8.48 3.10
N VAL A 232 10.25 -9.65 3.33
CA VAL A 232 9.95 -10.62 2.26
C VAL A 232 8.43 -10.76 2.12
N ASN A 233 7.92 -10.35 0.95
CA ASN A 233 6.49 -10.38 0.63
C ASN A 233 6.23 -10.68 -0.86
N PRO A 234 4.99 -11.00 -1.25
CA PRO A 234 4.58 -11.02 -2.65
C PRO A 234 4.57 -9.61 -3.26
N ASP A 235 4.49 -9.51 -4.59
CA ASP A 235 4.38 -8.21 -5.28
C ASP A 235 3.13 -7.41 -4.86
N CYS A 236 1.99 -8.07 -4.64
CA CYS A 236 0.73 -7.42 -4.27
C CYS A 236 -0.23 -8.44 -3.62
N GLY A 237 -1.50 -8.04 -3.42
CA GLY A 237 -2.54 -8.89 -2.87
C GLY A 237 -2.90 -10.10 -3.73
N LEU A 238 -3.27 -11.20 -3.08
CA LEU A 238 -3.50 -12.52 -3.70
C LEU A 238 -4.93 -12.74 -4.21
N LYS A 239 -5.78 -11.70 -4.23
CA LYS A 239 -7.22 -11.79 -4.56
C LYS A 239 -7.50 -12.41 -5.93
N THR A 240 -6.58 -12.28 -6.87
CA THR A 240 -6.73 -12.78 -8.25
C THR A 240 -6.15 -14.19 -8.46
N ARG A 241 -5.66 -14.85 -7.40
CA ARG A 241 -5.02 -16.17 -7.42
C ARG A 241 -5.91 -17.26 -6.85
N ARG A 242 -5.55 -18.51 -7.12
CA ARG A 242 -6.24 -19.70 -6.58
C ARG A 242 -5.41 -20.33 -5.46
N TRP A 243 -6.08 -20.94 -4.49
CA TRP A 243 -5.42 -21.57 -3.35
C TRP A 243 -4.37 -22.64 -3.71
N VAL A 244 -4.57 -23.35 -4.82
CA VAL A 244 -3.62 -24.35 -5.34
C VAL A 244 -2.33 -23.72 -5.86
N GLU A 245 -2.34 -22.42 -6.17
CA GLU A 245 -1.18 -21.62 -6.58
C GLU A 245 -0.57 -20.92 -5.35
N VAL A 246 -1.43 -20.32 -4.51
CA VAL A 246 -1.02 -19.50 -3.36
C VAL A 246 -0.29 -20.28 -2.28
N ARG A 247 -0.85 -21.41 -1.81
CA ARG A 247 -0.28 -22.17 -0.70
C ARG A 247 1.19 -22.57 -0.94
N PRO A 248 1.52 -23.28 -2.04
CA PRO A 248 2.90 -23.67 -2.27
C PRO A 248 3.81 -22.45 -2.56
N SER A 249 3.28 -21.37 -3.17
CA SER A 249 4.09 -20.17 -3.40
C SER A 249 4.49 -19.48 -2.09
N LEU A 250 3.59 -19.39 -1.12
CA LEU A 250 3.89 -18.81 0.19
C LEU A 250 4.75 -19.73 1.05
N GLU A 251 4.55 -21.05 1.00
CA GLU A 251 5.43 -22.04 1.65
C GLU A 251 6.88 -21.90 1.12
N ASN A 252 7.05 -21.80 -0.21
CA ASN A 252 8.35 -21.61 -0.82
C ASN A 252 8.99 -20.27 -0.41
N MET A 253 8.19 -19.21 -0.30
CA MET A 253 8.66 -17.87 0.09
C MET A 253 9.19 -17.85 1.53
N VAL A 254 8.47 -18.50 2.45
CA VAL A 254 8.92 -18.65 3.84
C VAL A 254 10.21 -19.47 3.89
N GLN A 255 10.27 -20.61 3.18
CA GLN A 255 11.48 -21.44 3.13
C GLN A 255 12.69 -20.67 2.57
N ALA A 256 12.50 -19.87 1.52
CA ALA A 256 13.56 -19.05 0.94
C ALA A 256 14.09 -18.02 1.95
N ALA A 257 13.20 -17.35 2.68
CA ALA A 257 13.59 -16.42 3.73
C ALA A 257 14.36 -17.11 4.88
N GLU A 258 13.92 -18.31 5.29
CA GLU A 258 14.62 -19.12 6.30
C GLU A 258 16.04 -19.51 5.83
N ASN A 259 16.18 -19.99 4.60
CA ASN A 259 17.47 -20.39 4.02
C ASN A 259 18.46 -19.21 3.90
N VAL A 260 17.96 -18.00 3.68
CA VAL A 260 18.81 -16.79 3.64
C VAL A 260 19.17 -16.29 5.03
N ARG A 261 18.31 -16.49 6.04
CA ARG A 261 18.58 -16.15 7.45
C ARG A 261 19.59 -17.09 8.12
N GLU A 262 19.65 -18.35 7.70
CA GLU A 262 20.68 -19.27 8.20
C GLU A 262 22.07 -18.74 7.82
N PRO A 263 22.99 -18.55 8.78
CA PRO A 263 24.35 -18.15 8.46
C PRO A 263 24.96 -19.24 7.57
N ALA A 264 25.51 -18.83 6.42
CA ALA A 264 26.19 -19.75 5.52
C ALA A 264 27.19 -20.57 6.34
N VAL A 265 26.95 -21.88 6.46
CA VAL A 265 27.89 -22.79 7.11
C VAL A 265 29.14 -22.81 6.23
N ALA A 266 30.14 -22.03 6.64
CA ALA A 266 31.46 -21.95 6.03
C ALA A 266 32.26 -23.23 6.26
#